data_AF-A0A7S2P6X6-F1
#
_entry.id   AF-A0A7S2P6X6-F1
#
_cell.length_a   1.000
_cell.length_b   1.000
_cell.length_c   1.000
_cell.angle_alpha   90.00
_cell.angle_beta   90.00
_cell.angle_gamma   90.00
#
_symmetry.space_group_name_H-M   'P 1'
#
loop_
_entity.id
_entity.type
_entity.pdbx_description
1 polymer ?
#
loop_
_entity_poly.entity_id
_entity_poly.type
_entity_poly.pdbx_seq_one_letter_code
_entity_poly.pdbx_strand_id
1 'polypeptide(L)'
;SRYPRHACSHMPWLAARQDFTIENERGGGTIREFDFVYFKTDSGNYWDVEAMDLLARFPTKGAWQRLTIRNNSTETSTTTMTSSSSTHTTTTITTSPSTTTTTRTRPGALTSGSRVRLQYWTGETLGVLGRYVVVAFADAATSLQEITLEKDGRPGEYVYSGDVVHLVALSGDVLEPDANGMLARHRGPYEDRPGTTSPGFVIEASGGGDGQAVRDKGVVYFRSIARGKYLSVSKGSVMVEAAAAKRSSEAAFELTRPGASA
;
A
#
# COMPACT_ATOMS: atom_id res chain seq x y z
N SER A 1 -32.23 22.86 -15.64
CA SER A 1 -32.67 23.83 -14.61
C SER A 1 -31.45 24.52 -14.03
N ARG A 2 -31.32 25.83 -14.34
CA ARG A 2 -30.77 26.97 -13.57
C ARG A 2 -29.50 26.71 -12.73
N TYR A 3 -28.38 27.39 -13.01
CA TYR A 3 -28.24 28.83 -12.79
C TYR A 3 -27.53 29.58 -13.95
N PRO A 4 -28.00 30.78 -14.34
CA PRO A 4 -27.35 31.63 -15.34
C PRO A 4 -26.08 32.30 -14.78
N ARG A 5 -25.02 32.34 -15.58
CA ARG A 5 -23.65 32.82 -15.25
C ARG A 5 -23.54 34.31 -14.87
N HIS A 6 -24.65 35.01 -14.74
CA HIS A 6 -24.69 36.46 -14.53
C HIS A 6 -24.98 36.86 -13.07
N ALA A 7 -25.17 35.89 -12.15
CA ALA A 7 -25.51 36.16 -10.75
C ALA A 7 -24.30 36.25 -9.78
N CYS A 8 -23.05 36.11 -10.25
CA CYS A 8 -21.86 36.14 -9.39
C CYS A 8 -21.32 37.56 -9.09
N SER A 9 -22.03 38.64 -9.43
CA SER A 9 -21.56 40.02 -9.21
C SER A 9 -21.93 40.62 -7.84
N HIS A 10 -22.68 39.91 -6.99
CA HIS A 10 -23.21 40.45 -5.73
C HIS A 10 -22.70 39.76 -4.45
N MET A 11 -21.72 38.85 -4.56
CA MET A 11 -21.10 38.21 -3.39
C MET A 11 -19.57 38.22 -3.54
N PRO A 12 -18.88 39.29 -3.11
CA PRO A 12 -17.46 39.48 -3.38
C PRO A 12 -16.55 38.42 -2.72
N TRP A 13 -17.04 37.66 -1.73
CA TRP A 13 -16.30 36.55 -1.11
C TRP A 13 -16.60 35.15 -1.69
N LEU A 14 -17.63 35.00 -2.54
CA LEU A 14 -17.97 33.73 -3.21
C LEU A 14 -17.37 33.60 -4.62
N ALA A 15 -16.76 34.68 -5.12
CA ALA A 15 -16.14 34.76 -6.44
C ALA A 15 -14.61 34.93 -6.40
N ALA A 16 -13.97 34.73 -5.25
CA ALA A 16 -12.52 34.60 -5.19
C ALA A 16 -12.15 33.27 -5.84
N ARG A 17 -11.83 33.31 -7.13
CA ARG A 17 -11.15 32.20 -7.81
C ARG A 17 -9.90 31.88 -7.00
N GLN A 18 -9.87 30.72 -6.35
CA GLN A 18 -8.63 30.19 -5.80
C GLN A 18 -7.90 29.51 -6.95
N ASP A 19 -6.91 30.22 -7.49
CA ASP A 19 -5.97 29.61 -8.39
C ASP A 19 -4.91 28.86 -7.56
N PHE A 20 -4.55 27.69 -8.05
CA PHE A 20 -3.46 26.89 -7.51
C PHE A 20 -2.62 26.36 -8.66
N THR A 21 -1.30 26.38 -8.46
CA THR A 21 -0.35 25.80 -9.38
C THR A 21 0.00 24.40 -8.91
N ILE A 22 -0.12 23.42 -9.79
CA ILE A 22 0.35 22.07 -9.52
C ILE A 22 1.80 21.99 -9.98
N GLU A 23 2.71 21.74 -9.04
CA GLU A 23 4.12 21.54 -9.31
C GLU A 23 4.49 20.08 -9.06
N ASN A 24 5.31 19.47 -9.91
CA ASN A 24 5.94 18.21 -9.56
C ASN A 24 7.10 18.44 -8.55
N GLU A 25 7.71 17.35 -8.08
CA GLU A 25 8.84 17.39 -7.15
C GLU A 25 10.04 18.20 -7.68
N ARG A 26 10.24 18.24 -9.00
CA ARG A 26 11.31 19.01 -9.65
C ARG A 26 10.98 20.49 -9.83
N GLY A 27 9.76 20.93 -9.47
CA GLY A 27 9.31 22.32 -9.60
C GLY A 27 8.69 22.68 -10.96
N GLY A 28 8.50 21.71 -11.87
CA GLY A 28 7.86 21.93 -13.16
C GLY A 28 8.08 20.79 -14.17
N GLY A 29 7.34 20.83 -15.28
CA GLY A 29 7.39 19.82 -16.35
C GLY A 29 6.11 18.99 -16.46
N THR A 30 6.13 17.97 -17.32
CA THR A 30 4.98 17.07 -17.50
C THR A 30 4.69 16.34 -16.19
N ILE A 31 3.44 16.42 -15.75
CA ILE A 31 2.92 15.63 -14.63
C ILE A 31 2.36 14.34 -15.21
N ARG A 32 2.83 13.20 -14.69
CA ARG A 32 2.36 11.86 -15.02
C ARG A 32 1.55 11.28 -13.87
N GLU A 33 0.82 10.22 -14.18
CA GLU A 33 0.16 9.43 -13.15
C GLU A 33 1.18 8.90 -12.15
N PHE A 34 0.83 8.92 -10.86
CA PHE A 34 1.70 8.55 -9.75
C PHE A 34 2.88 9.50 -9.49
N ASP A 35 3.01 10.60 -10.22
CA ASP A 35 3.97 11.63 -9.86
C ASP A 35 3.58 12.29 -8.54
N PHE A 36 4.59 12.58 -7.73
CA PHE A 36 4.44 13.44 -6.58
C PHE A 36 4.27 14.89 -7.02
N VAL A 37 3.19 15.48 -6.55
CA VAL A 37 2.80 16.84 -6.84
C VAL A 37 2.56 17.64 -5.57
N TYR A 38 2.62 18.95 -5.72
CA TYR A 38 2.41 19.93 -4.68
C TYR A 38 1.45 20.98 -5.23
N PHE A 39 0.42 21.31 -4.45
CA PHE A 39 -0.55 22.33 -4.81
C PHE A 39 -0.15 23.64 -4.14
N LYS A 40 0.32 24.58 -4.94
CA LYS A 40 0.78 25.89 -4.48
C LYS A 40 -0.31 26.91 -4.66
N THR A 41 -0.70 27.58 -3.58
CA THR A 41 -1.62 28.71 -3.61
C THR A 41 -0.95 29.95 -4.19
N ASP A 42 -1.73 30.92 -4.64
CA ASP A 42 -1.21 32.22 -5.10
C ASP A 42 -0.42 32.98 -4.03
N SER A 43 -0.69 32.72 -2.74
CA SER A 43 0.09 33.25 -1.63
C SER A 43 1.48 32.60 -1.47
N GLY A 44 1.80 31.60 -2.29
CA GLY A 44 3.08 30.90 -2.29
C GLY A 44 3.18 29.74 -1.29
N ASN A 45 2.11 29.44 -0.57
CA ASN A 45 2.04 28.32 0.37
C ASN A 45 1.57 27.04 -0.34
N TYR A 46 2.01 25.90 0.18
CA TYR A 46 1.60 24.61 -0.33
C TYR A 46 0.50 24.02 0.55
N TRP A 47 -0.43 23.31 -0.09
CA TRP A 47 -1.44 22.51 0.61
C TRP A 47 -0.76 21.49 1.51
N ASP A 48 -1.15 21.42 2.77
CA ASP A 48 -0.77 20.37 3.72
C ASP A 48 -2.01 19.63 4.22
N VAL A 49 -1.88 18.32 4.40
CA VAL A 49 -2.91 17.46 4.98
C VAL A 49 -2.52 17.13 6.40
N GLU A 50 -3.30 17.61 7.37
CA GLU A 50 -3.13 17.29 8.79
C GLU A 50 -4.43 16.68 9.32
N ALA A 51 -4.37 15.42 9.75
CA ALA A 51 -5.53 14.64 10.19
C ALA A 51 -6.67 14.63 9.15
N MET A 52 -7.68 15.49 9.32
CA MET A 52 -8.85 15.61 8.45
C MET A 52 -8.95 16.98 7.75
N ASP A 53 -8.00 17.88 8.01
CA ASP A 53 -8.00 19.24 7.49
C ASP A 53 -7.02 19.39 6.33
N LEU A 54 -7.45 20.14 5.31
CA LEU A 54 -6.62 20.59 4.20
C LEU A 54 -6.32 22.07 4.41
N LEU A 55 -5.06 22.40 4.71
CA LEU A 55 -4.62 23.76 5.01
C LEU A 55 -3.53 24.19 4.01
N ALA A 56 -3.13 25.46 4.00
CA ALA A 56 -2.04 25.96 3.15
C ALA A 56 -1.14 26.92 3.92
N ARG A 57 -0.41 26.38 4.91
CA ARG A 57 0.29 27.19 5.93
C ARG A 57 1.76 27.45 5.63
N PHE A 58 2.40 26.56 4.87
CA PHE A 58 3.86 26.56 4.74
C PHE A 58 4.33 26.85 3.30
N PRO A 59 5.36 27.70 3.11
CA PRO A 59 5.88 28.06 1.78
C PRO A 59 6.91 27.06 1.22
N THR A 60 7.13 25.94 1.91
CA THR A 60 8.13 24.93 1.54
C THR A 60 7.49 23.58 1.26
N LYS A 61 8.05 22.85 0.29
CA LYS A 61 7.67 21.46 0.00
C LYS A 61 8.14 20.56 1.14
N GLY A 62 7.21 19.89 1.80
CA GLY A 62 7.47 18.89 2.83
C GLY A 62 6.61 17.66 2.62
N ALA A 63 6.80 16.65 3.47
CA ALA A 63 6.09 15.38 3.35
C ALA A 63 4.57 15.56 3.44
N TRP A 64 4.10 16.50 4.26
CA TRP A 64 2.66 16.76 4.45
C TRP A 64 2.03 17.49 3.28
N GLN A 65 2.85 18.07 2.40
CA GLN A 65 2.42 18.79 1.20
C GLN A 65 2.49 17.95 -0.08
N ARG A 66 2.98 16.71 0.02
CA ARG A 66 3.25 15.83 -1.12
C ARG A 66 2.02 14.98 -1.41
N LEU A 67 1.37 15.26 -2.53
CA LEU A 67 0.17 14.56 -3.01
C LEU A 67 0.50 13.77 -4.28
N THR A 68 -0.38 12.84 -4.67
CA THR A 68 -0.21 12.06 -5.90
C THR A 68 -1.45 12.23 -6.77
N ILE A 69 -1.26 12.49 -8.06
CA ILE A 69 -2.39 12.58 -9.01
C ILE A 69 -2.60 11.24 -9.69
N ARG A 70 -3.87 10.84 -9.75
CA ARG A 70 -4.35 9.67 -10.47
C ARG A 70 -5.42 10.09 -11.46
N ASN A 71 -5.38 9.55 -12.67
CA ASN A 71 -6.51 9.65 -13.59
C ASN A 71 -7.53 8.58 -13.23
N ASN A 72 -8.76 8.97 -12.90
CA ASN A 72 -9.83 8.03 -12.57
C ASN A 72 -10.62 7.57 -13.81
N SER A 73 -10.07 7.77 -15.02
CA SER A 73 -10.61 7.11 -16.21
C SER A 73 -10.53 5.60 -15.98
N THR A 74 -11.69 4.95 -15.94
CA THR A 74 -11.86 3.50 -15.98
C THR A 74 -11.39 2.94 -17.33
N GLU A 75 -10.12 3.18 -17.67
CA GLU A 75 -9.40 2.45 -18.68
C GLU A 75 -8.45 1.50 -17.94
N THR A 76 -8.76 0.22 -18.09
CA THR A 76 -7.91 -0.90 -17.75
C THR A 76 -6.51 -0.65 -18.31
N SER A 77 -5.61 -0.14 -17.48
CA SER A 77 -4.19 -0.15 -17.79
C SER A 77 -3.70 -1.59 -17.64
N THR A 78 -3.79 -2.35 -18.74
CA THR A 78 -3.04 -3.58 -18.92
C THR A 78 -1.56 -3.19 -18.98
N THR A 79 -0.86 -3.27 -17.86
CA THR A 79 0.60 -3.21 -17.85
C THR A 79 1.12 -4.50 -18.49
N THR A 80 1.24 -4.50 -19.82
CA THR A 80 1.99 -5.53 -20.56
C THR A 80 3.45 -5.38 -20.18
N MET A 81 3.87 -6.11 -19.14
CA MET A 81 5.28 -6.37 -18.91
C MET A 81 5.78 -7.20 -20.08
N THR A 82 6.45 -6.55 -21.04
CA THR A 82 7.16 -7.24 -22.11
C THR A 82 8.40 -7.88 -21.51
N SER A 83 8.24 -9.07 -20.94
CA SER A 83 9.34 -9.98 -20.70
C SER A 83 9.64 -10.65 -22.03
N SER A 84 10.70 -10.21 -22.69
CA SER A 84 11.21 -10.82 -23.93
C SER A 84 11.53 -12.29 -23.69
N SER A 85 10.62 -13.17 -24.11
CA SER A 85 10.81 -14.62 -24.15
C SER A 85 11.40 -14.99 -25.50
N SER A 86 12.71 -15.25 -25.53
CA SER A 86 13.37 -15.80 -26.72
C SER A 86 12.97 -17.27 -26.88
N THR A 87 12.32 -17.58 -27.99
CA THR A 87 11.95 -18.93 -28.41
C THR A 87 13.19 -19.62 -28.99
N HIS A 88 13.66 -20.70 -28.36
CA HIS A 88 14.57 -21.63 -29.02
C HIS A 88 14.15 -23.07 -28.73
N THR A 89 13.59 -23.71 -29.76
CA THR A 89 13.43 -25.16 -29.83
C THR A 89 14.76 -25.76 -30.28
N THR A 90 15.44 -26.54 -29.44
CA THR A 90 16.46 -27.49 -29.92
C THR A 90 16.58 -28.65 -28.95
N THR A 91 16.18 -29.83 -29.43
CA THR A 91 16.44 -31.13 -28.82
C THR A 91 17.89 -31.49 -29.09
N THR A 92 18.77 -31.52 -28.08
CA THR A 92 19.94 -32.43 -28.07
C THR A 92 20.40 -32.67 -26.63
N ILE A 93 20.57 -33.94 -26.29
CA ILE A 93 20.96 -34.50 -25.00
C ILE A 93 22.45 -34.22 -24.76
N THR A 94 22.81 -33.59 -23.64
CA THR A 94 24.15 -33.75 -23.03
C THR A 94 24.09 -33.54 -21.52
N THR A 95 24.65 -34.50 -20.79
CA THR A 95 24.63 -34.70 -19.34
C THR A 95 25.55 -33.74 -18.60
N SER A 96 25.01 -32.99 -17.63
CA SER A 96 25.70 -32.38 -16.48
C SER A 96 24.66 -32.08 -15.38
N PRO A 97 25.01 -32.12 -14.09
CA PRO A 97 24.03 -32.02 -13.02
C PRO A 97 23.55 -30.58 -12.89
N SER A 98 22.42 -30.27 -13.52
CA SER A 98 21.71 -29.00 -13.35
C SER A 98 20.55 -29.24 -12.39
N THR A 99 20.54 -28.49 -11.29
CA THR A 99 19.44 -28.46 -10.32
C THR A 99 18.18 -27.96 -11.02
N THR A 100 17.24 -28.86 -11.29
CA THR A 100 15.95 -28.53 -11.89
C THR A 100 15.05 -27.87 -10.84
N THR A 101 14.89 -26.55 -10.90
CA THR A 101 13.84 -25.86 -10.12
C THR A 101 12.52 -25.94 -10.89
N THR A 102 11.67 -26.90 -10.53
CA THR A 102 10.32 -27.04 -11.09
C THR A 102 9.40 -25.99 -10.45
N THR A 103 9.13 -24.87 -11.12
CA THR A 103 8.17 -23.86 -10.63
C THR A 103 6.74 -24.34 -10.88
N ARG A 104 6.20 -25.10 -9.92
CA ARG A 104 4.79 -25.51 -9.89
C ARG A 104 3.93 -24.28 -9.63
N THR A 105 3.18 -23.81 -10.61
CA THR A 105 2.16 -22.76 -10.42
C THR A 105 1.11 -23.26 -9.43
N ARG A 106 0.99 -22.59 -8.27
CA ARG A 106 0.01 -22.93 -7.23
C ARG A 106 -1.19 -21.97 -7.36
N PRO A 107 -2.37 -22.45 -7.82
CA PRO A 107 -3.56 -21.61 -7.92
C PRO A 107 -3.89 -20.95 -6.58
N GLY A 108 -4.22 -19.67 -6.63
CA GLY A 108 -4.56 -18.85 -5.45
C GLY A 108 -3.39 -18.50 -4.54
N ALA A 109 -2.18 -19.03 -4.75
CA ALA A 109 -1.03 -18.66 -3.92
C ALA A 109 -0.57 -17.22 -4.22
N LEU A 110 -0.20 -16.51 -3.15
CA LEU A 110 0.32 -15.15 -3.24
C LEU A 110 1.84 -15.18 -3.43
N THR A 111 2.34 -14.19 -4.15
CA THR A 111 3.77 -13.96 -4.41
C THR A 111 4.21 -12.60 -3.89
N SER A 112 5.51 -12.42 -3.64
CA SER A 112 6.12 -11.12 -3.39
C SER A 112 5.75 -10.16 -4.53
N GLY A 113 5.24 -8.97 -4.18
CA GLY A 113 4.62 -8.01 -5.08
C GLY A 113 3.09 -8.14 -5.24
N SER A 114 2.46 -9.15 -4.64
CA SER A 114 0.99 -9.28 -4.67
C SER A 114 0.34 -8.16 -3.88
N ARG A 115 -0.66 -7.51 -4.49
CA ARG A 115 -1.57 -6.59 -3.80
C ARG A 115 -2.71 -7.35 -3.17
N VAL A 116 -3.00 -7.03 -1.92
CA VAL A 116 -4.05 -7.64 -1.11
C VAL A 116 -4.76 -6.58 -0.28
N ARG A 117 -5.98 -6.89 0.14
CA ARG A 117 -6.66 -6.23 1.24
C ARG A 117 -6.55 -7.12 2.46
N LEU A 118 -6.33 -6.51 3.62
CA LEU A 118 -6.29 -7.20 4.90
C LEU A 118 -7.66 -6.98 5.54
N GLN A 119 -8.55 -7.94 5.39
CA GLN A 119 -9.87 -7.91 5.99
C GLN A 119 -9.81 -8.48 7.40
N TYR A 120 -10.29 -7.72 8.35
CA TYR A 120 -10.38 -8.11 9.75
C TYR A 120 -11.66 -8.93 10.00
N TRP A 121 -11.74 -9.68 11.10
CA TRP A 121 -12.82 -10.65 11.32
C TRP A 121 -14.24 -10.04 11.40
N THR A 122 -14.36 -8.75 11.67
CA THR A 122 -15.66 -8.03 11.64
C THR A 122 -16.09 -7.64 10.22
N GLY A 123 -15.22 -7.83 9.22
CA GLY A 123 -15.51 -7.63 7.80
C GLY A 123 -14.92 -6.35 7.21
N GLU A 124 -14.43 -5.43 8.03
CA GLU A 124 -13.77 -4.20 7.57
C GLU A 124 -12.33 -4.47 7.11
N THR A 125 -11.80 -3.58 6.28
CA THR A 125 -10.44 -3.71 5.73
C THR A 125 -9.51 -2.69 6.34
N LEU A 126 -8.24 -3.05 6.44
CA LEU A 126 -7.20 -2.11 6.84
C LEU A 126 -6.93 -1.14 5.70
N GLY A 127 -6.64 0.11 6.06
CA GLY A 127 -6.19 1.15 5.15
C GLY A 127 -5.17 2.05 5.82
N VAL A 128 -4.49 2.84 4.99
CA VAL A 128 -3.54 3.84 5.45
C VAL A 128 -4.15 5.23 5.30
N LEU A 129 -4.26 5.94 6.43
CA LEU A 129 -4.75 7.32 6.49
C LEU A 129 -3.63 8.21 7.05
N GLY A 130 -3.04 9.03 6.19
CA GLY A 130 -1.83 9.77 6.52
C GLY A 130 -0.71 8.80 6.93
N ARG A 131 -0.19 8.94 8.15
CA ARG A 131 0.84 8.04 8.70
C ARG A 131 0.28 6.86 9.49
N TYR A 132 -1.03 6.74 9.67
CA TYR A 132 -1.61 5.76 10.56
C TYR A 132 -2.23 4.61 9.78
N VAL A 133 -2.08 3.39 10.29
CA VAL A 133 -2.81 2.22 9.80
C VAL A 133 -4.08 2.09 10.63
N VAL A 134 -5.21 2.16 9.94
CA VAL A 134 -6.54 2.20 10.54
C VAL A 134 -7.44 1.15 9.92
N VAL A 135 -8.47 0.74 10.63
CA VAL A 135 -9.61 0.06 10.04
C VAL A 135 -10.39 1.10 9.22
N ALA A 136 -10.47 0.90 7.91
CA ALA A 136 -11.14 1.83 7.00
C ALA A 136 -12.65 1.55 6.96
N PHE A 137 -13.44 2.60 7.18
CA PHE A 137 -14.91 2.55 7.30
C PHE A 137 -15.68 2.52 5.98
N ALA A 138 -15.04 2.37 4.83
CA ALA A 138 -15.72 2.58 3.55
C ALA A 138 -16.16 1.28 2.87
N ASP A 139 -17.45 1.19 2.60
CA ASP A 139 -18.14 0.24 1.70
C ASP A 139 -17.63 0.32 0.24
N ALA A 140 -16.77 1.30 -0.07
CA ALA A 140 -16.08 1.40 -1.34
C ALA A 140 -14.64 0.87 -1.19
N ALA A 141 -14.41 -0.22 -1.90
CA ALA A 141 -13.15 -0.81 -2.30
C ALA A 141 -12.10 0.21 -2.83
N THR A 142 -11.55 1.08 -1.99
CA THR A 142 -10.57 2.10 -2.41
C THR A 142 -9.16 1.51 -2.51
N SER A 143 -8.31 2.13 -3.32
CA SER A 143 -6.91 1.72 -3.46
C SER A 143 -6.07 1.99 -2.21
N LEU A 144 -6.58 2.78 -1.24
CA LEU A 144 -5.94 3.01 0.06
C LEU A 144 -6.03 1.79 0.99
N GLN A 145 -6.88 0.82 0.67
CA GLN A 145 -7.01 -0.46 1.36
C GLN A 145 -6.10 -1.55 0.75
N GLU A 146 -5.38 -1.23 -0.33
CA GLU A 146 -4.46 -2.16 -0.98
C GLU A 146 -3.07 -2.07 -0.34
N ILE A 147 -2.60 -3.22 0.13
CA ILE A 147 -1.27 -3.42 0.70
C ILE A 147 -0.53 -4.42 -0.19
N THR A 148 0.72 -4.10 -0.51
CA THR A 148 1.62 -5.00 -1.23
C THR A 148 2.40 -5.86 -0.22
N LEU A 149 2.44 -7.17 -0.46
CA LEU A 149 3.31 -8.08 0.28
C LEU A 149 4.69 -8.10 -0.39
N GLU A 150 5.72 -7.57 0.27
CA GLU A 150 7.10 -7.68 -0.20
C GLU A 150 7.88 -8.67 0.66
N LYS A 151 8.39 -9.75 0.05
CA LYS A 151 9.30 -10.69 0.71
C LYS A 151 10.74 -10.26 0.47
N ASP A 152 11.59 -10.37 1.50
CA ASP A 152 13.03 -10.18 1.36
C ASP A 152 13.62 -11.13 0.32
N GLY A 153 14.33 -10.57 -0.66
CA GLY A 153 15.22 -11.32 -1.53
C GLY A 153 14.87 -11.34 -3.01
N ARG A 154 13.62 -11.57 -3.45
CA ARG A 154 13.26 -11.58 -4.89
C ARG A 154 11.76 -11.30 -5.15
N PRO A 155 11.40 -10.34 -6.03
CA PRO A 155 10.01 -10.16 -6.47
C PRO A 155 9.51 -11.41 -7.22
N GLY A 156 8.22 -11.72 -7.10
CA GLY A 156 7.59 -12.84 -7.80
C GLY A 156 7.73 -14.23 -7.14
N GLU A 157 8.52 -14.37 -6.07
CA GLU A 157 8.55 -15.61 -5.29
C GLU A 157 7.26 -15.84 -4.51
N TYR A 158 6.84 -17.10 -4.34
CA TYR A 158 5.71 -17.43 -3.47
C TYR A 158 5.97 -17.04 -2.02
N VAL A 159 4.91 -16.54 -1.36
CA VAL A 159 4.90 -16.25 0.07
C VAL A 159 4.41 -17.49 0.82
N TYR A 160 5.18 -17.90 1.82
CA TYR A 160 4.89 -19.05 2.68
C TYR A 160 4.73 -18.62 4.13
N SER A 161 3.95 -19.40 4.90
CA SER A 161 3.91 -19.30 6.35
C SER A 161 5.32 -19.48 6.91
N GLY A 162 5.75 -18.54 7.75
CA GLY A 162 7.11 -18.44 8.28
C GLY A 162 8.00 -17.44 7.53
N ASP A 163 7.60 -16.97 6.34
CA ASP A 163 8.37 -15.96 5.62
C ASP A 163 8.32 -14.60 6.33
N VAL A 164 9.41 -13.85 6.20
CA VAL A 164 9.45 -12.43 6.56
C VAL A 164 8.92 -11.62 5.38
N VAL A 165 7.93 -10.77 5.66
CA VAL A 165 7.30 -9.87 4.70
C VAL A 165 7.23 -8.44 5.23
N HIS A 166 7.33 -7.51 4.31
CA HIS A 166 6.98 -6.11 4.50
C HIS A 166 5.59 -5.87 3.93
N LEU A 167 4.80 -5.13 4.69
CA LEU A 167 3.52 -4.62 4.25
C LEU A 167 3.77 -3.22 3.70
N VAL A 168 3.53 -3.03 2.41
CA VAL A 168 3.82 -1.76 1.74
C VAL A 168 2.52 -1.14 1.27
N ALA A 169 2.23 0.06 1.77
CA ALA A 169 1.10 0.86 1.37
C ALA A 169 1.22 1.26 -0.11
N LEU A 170 0.11 1.65 -0.73
CA LEU A 170 0.13 2.14 -2.10
C LEU A 170 1.06 3.35 -2.31
N SER A 171 1.25 4.18 -1.28
CA SER A 171 2.20 5.30 -1.30
C SER A 171 3.68 4.89 -1.38
N GLY A 172 3.98 3.59 -1.22
CA GLY A 172 5.33 3.06 -1.07
C GLY A 172 5.84 3.07 0.39
N ASP A 173 5.02 3.54 1.32
CA ASP A 173 5.38 3.55 2.74
C ASP A 173 5.27 2.13 3.33
N VAL A 174 6.24 1.75 4.15
CA VAL A 174 6.28 0.46 4.83
C VAL A 174 5.52 0.58 6.15
N LEU A 175 4.66 -0.38 6.46
CA LEU A 175 3.93 -0.41 7.71
C LEU A 175 4.87 -0.91 8.82
N GLU A 176 4.96 -0.16 9.90
CA GLU A 176 5.82 -0.43 11.04
C GLU A 176 5.06 -0.32 12.38
N PRO A 177 5.36 -1.19 13.33
CA PRO A 177 4.86 -1.04 14.69
C PRO A 177 5.61 0.07 15.43
N ASP A 178 4.85 0.97 16.06
CA ASP A 178 5.32 2.07 16.90
C ASP A 178 4.65 2.05 18.28
N ALA A 179 5.21 2.78 19.25
CA ALA A 179 4.76 2.81 20.66
C ALA A 179 3.25 3.01 20.78
N ASN A 180 2.65 3.77 19.85
CA ASN A 180 1.24 4.16 19.87
C ASN A 180 0.37 3.43 18.83
N GLY A 181 0.86 2.35 18.21
CA GLY A 181 0.11 1.56 17.23
C GLY A 181 0.91 1.25 15.98
N MET A 182 0.25 1.23 14.82
CA MET A 182 0.89 0.98 13.53
C MET A 182 1.01 2.25 12.70
N LEU A 183 2.20 2.49 12.15
CA LEU A 183 2.50 3.64 11.31
C LEU A 183 2.90 3.21 9.90
N ALA A 184 2.50 3.98 8.89
CA ALA A 184 3.09 3.94 7.58
C ALA A 184 4.31 4.88 7.57
N ARG A 185 5.49 4.33 7.31
CA ARG A 185 6.75 5.06 7.29
C ARG A 185 7.36 5.07 5.90
N HIS A 186 7.79 6.25 5.50
CA HIS A 186 8.42 6.44 4.21
C HIS A 186 9.76 5.72 4.14
N ARG A 187 9.90 4.86 3.12
CA ARG A 187 11.16 4.24 2.75
C ARG A 187 12.07 5.32 2.17
N GLY A 188 12.83 6.00 3.03
CA GLY A 188 13.69 7.10 2.60
C GLY A 188 14.74 6.63 1.58
N PRO A 189 15.27 7.52 0.71
CA PRO A 189 16.33 7.18 -0.25
C PRO A 189 17.67 6.79 0.41
N TYR A 190 17.75 6.79 1.74
CA TYR A 190 18.91 6.44 2.55
C TYR A 190 18.79 5.09 3.28
N GLU A 191 17.69 4.35 3.07
CA GLU A 191 17.49 3.03 3.69
C GLU A 191 18.31 1.89 3.07
N ASP A 192 19.09 2.16 2.01
CA ASP A 192 20.17 1.26 1.55
C ASP A 192 21.37 1.22 2.53
N ARG A 193 21.28 1.89 3.70
CA ARG A 193 22.24 1.69 4.78
C ARG A 193 22.09 0.28 5.37
N PRO A 194 23.16 -0.53 5.38
CA PRO A 194 23.13 -1.83 6.05
C PRO A 194 22.81 -1.64 7.54
N GLY A 195 21.67 -2.17 7.99
CA GLY A 195 21.24 -2.16 9.39
C GLY A 195 19.98 -1.32 9.72
N THR A 196 19.38 -0.63 8.75
CA THR A 196 18.10 0.12 8.92
C THR A 196 16.93 -0.50 8.17
N THR A 197 16.98 -1.80 7.87
CA THR A 197 15.83 -2.50 7.31
C THR A 197 14.70 -2.48 8.33
N SER A 198 13.55 -1.94 7.91
CA SER A 198 12.28 -2.08 8.63
C SER A 198 12.15 -3.53 9.11
N PRO A 199 11.81 -3.79 10.38
CA PRO A 199 11.92 -5.15 10.95
C PRO A 199 10.93 -6.14 10.31
N GLY A 200 9.93 -5.68 9.57
CA GLY A 200 8.97 -6.55 8.87
C GLY A 200 8.11 -7.40 9.82
N PHE A 201 7.42 -8.36 9.22
CA PHE A 201 6.51 -9.28 9.90
C PHE A 201 6.77 -10.71 9.45
N VAL A 202 6.76 -11.65 10.40
CA VAL A 202 6.59 -13.07 10.04
C VAL A 202 5.12 -13.28 9.70
N ILE A 203 4.84 -13.74 8.48
CA ILE A 203 3.48 -14.11 8.07
C ILE A 203 3.20 -15.56 8.46
N GLU A 204 2.07 -15.81 9.12
CA GLU A 204 1.73 -17.13 9.63
C GLU A 204 0.33 -17.54 9.15
N ALA A 205 0.21 -18.63 8.39
CA ALA A 205 -1.08 -19.11 7.91
C ALA A 205 -1.87 -19.81 9.03
N SER A 206 -3.20 -19.67 9.02
CA SER A 206 -4.08 -20.29 10.03
C SER A 206 -4.03 -21.82 10.07
N GLY A 207 -3.65 -22.47 8.96
CA GLY A 207 -3.49 -23.92 8.85
C GLY A 207 -2.37 -24.54 9.70
N GLY A 208 -1.57 -23.71 10.40
CA GLY A 208 -0.71 -24.16 11.49
C GLY A 208 0.63 -24.80 11.09
N GLY A 209 0.97 -24.86 9.79
CA GLY A 209 2.24 -25.40 9.31
C GLY A 209 3.14 -24.35 8.66
N ASP A 210 4.41 -24.28 9.10
CA ASP A 210 5.45 -23.55 8.39
C ASP A 210 5.63 -24.12 6.96
N GLY A 211 5.94 -23.26 6.00
CA GLY A 211 6.08 -23.64 4.59
C GLY A 211 4.75 -23.86 3.85
N GLN A 212 3.59 -23.61 4.48
CA GLN A 212 2.32 -23.56 3.77
C GLN A 212 2.24 -22.29 2.91
N ALA A 213 1.87 -22.44 1.64
CA ALA A 213 1.71 -21.27 0.76
C ALA A 213 0.56 -20.40 1.26
N VAL A 214 0.83 -19.11 1.39
CA VAL A 214 -0.19 -18.10 1.70
C VAL A 214 -1.06 -17.89 0.46
N ARG A 215 -2.38 -17.77 0.65
CA ARG A 215 -3.37 -17.79 -0.43
C ARG A 215 -4.34 -16.63 -0.35
N ASP A 216 -4.88 -16.28 -1.50
CA ASP A 216 -6.08 -15.46 -1.63
C ASP A 216 -7.26 -16.11 -0.89
N LYS A 217 -8.08 -15.28 -0.23
CA LYS A 217 -9.10 -15.64 0.77
C LYS A 217 -8.58 -16.47 1.95
N GLY A 218 -7.26 -16.47 2.16
CA GLY A 218 -6.61 -17.18 3.25
C GLY A 218 -6.53 -16.33 4.52
N VAL A 219 -6.78 -16.95 5.67
CA VAL A 219 -6.58 -16.29 6.98
C VAL A 219 -5.12 -16.41 7.41
N VAL A 220 -4.53 -15.27 7.77
CA VAL A 220 -3.15 -15.13 8.22
C VAL A 220 -3.04 -14.31 9.50
N TYR A 221 -1.87 -14.40 10.13
CA TYR A 221 -1.43 -13.59 11.25
C TYR A 221 -0.10 -12.95 10.91
N PHE A 222 0.09 -11.69 11.29
CA PHE A 222 1.36 -10.98 11.09
C PHE A 222 2.04 -10.77 12.44
N ARG A 223 3.13 -11.48 12.70
CA ARG A 223 3.91 -11.30 13.92
C ARG A 223 5.04 -10.30 13.67
N SER A 224 4.99 -9.17 14.35
CA SER A 224 6.05 -8.17 14.32
C SER A 224 7.36 -8.78 14.80
N ILE A 225 8.42 -8.64 14.01
CA ILE A 225 9.77 -9.05 14.43
C ILE A 225 10.29 -8.15 15.55
N ALA A 226 10.03 -6.84 15.47
CA ALA A 226 10.45 -5.88 16.48
C ALA A 226 9.86 -6.13 17.87
N ARG A 227 8.61 -6.62 17.93
CA ARG A 227 7.86 -6.74 19.19
C ARG A 227 7.60 -8.17 19.64
N GLY A 228 7.71 -9.13 18.73
CA GLY A 228 7.24 -10.50 18.95
C GLY A 228 5.73 -10.60 19.20
N LYS A 229 4.96 -9.55 18.85
CA LYS A 229 3.50 -9.47 19.00
C LYS A 229 2.82 -9.52 17.65
N TYR A 230 1.60 -10.03 17.64
CA TYR A 230 0.78 -10.05 16.44
C TYR A 230 0.12 -8.71 16.23
N LEU A 231 0.04 -8.34 14.95
CA LEU A 231 -0.84 -7.30 14.46
C LEU A 231 -2.27 -7.64 14.88
N SER A 232 -2.99 -6.67 15.40
CA SER A 232 -4.32 -6.84 15.96
C SER A 232 -5.11 -5.54 15.92
N VAL A 233 -6.43 -5.68 15.89
CA VAL A 233 -7.37 -4.58 16.13
C VAL A 233 -8.14 -4.93 17.39
N SER A 234 -8.12 -4.06 18.39
CA SER A 234 -8.91 -4.28 19.61
C SER A 234 -10.38 -4.00 19.34
N LYS A 235 -11.29 -4.75 19.98
CA LYS A 235 -12.73 -4.51 19.84
C LYS A 235 -13.10 -3.06 20.12
N GLY A 236 -13.79 -2.41 19.17
CA GLY A 236 -14.21 -1.01 19.29
C GLY A 236 -13.10 0.02 19.02
N SER A 237 -11.89 -0.42 18.68
CA SER A 237 -10.82 0.45 18.21
C SER A 237 -10.81 0.52 16.69
N VAL A 238 -10.39 1.66 16.18
CA VAL A 238 -10.10 1.89 14.74
C VAL A 238 -8.61 1.72 14.48
N MET A 239 -7.79 1.78 15.52
CA MET A 239 -6.34 1.72 15.40
C MET A 239 -5.86 0.28 15.32
N VAL A 240 -4.97 0.02 14.37
CA VAL A 240 -4.26 -1.24 14.27
C VAL A 240 -2.99 -1.15 15.13
N GLU A 241 -2.70 -2.20 15.87
CA GLU A 241 -1.58 -2.26 16.80
C GLU A 241 -0.85 -3.60 16.68
N ALA A 242 0.42 -3.67 17.08
CA ALA A 242 1.13 -4.93 17.27
C ALA A 242 1.16 -5.29 18.77
N ALA A 243 0.01 -5.72 19.32
CA ALA A 243 -0.20 -5.89 20.76
C ALA A 243 -0.55 -7.33 21.17
N ALA A 244 -1.18 -8.11 20.28
CA ALA A 244 -1.65 -9.45 20.63
C ALA A 244 -0.48 -10.40 20.93
N ALA A 245 -0.52 -11.05 22.10
CA ALA A 245 0.52 -11.98 22.53
C ALA A 245 0.42 -13.38 21.87
N LYS A 246 -0.72 -13.69 21.26
CA LYS A 246 -1.03 -14.98 20.64
C LYS A 246 -1.96 -14.77 19.45
N ARG A 247 -2.05 -15.78 18.58
CA ARG A 247 -3.08 -15.85 17.54
C ARG A 247 -4.47 -15.82 18.19
N SER A 248 -5.34 -14.93 17.71
CA SER A 248 -6.72 -14.76 18.17
C SER A 248 -7.56 -14.27 17.00
N SER A 249 -8.90 -14.24 17.14
CA SER A 249 -9.75 -13.57 16.14
C SER A 249 -9.32 -12.12 15.93
N GLU A 250 -8.95 -11.42 17.01
CA GLU A 250 -8.48 -10.03 16.95
C GLU A 250 -7.12 -9.82 16.27
N ALA A 251 -6.41 -10.89 15.94
CA ALA A 251 -5.15 -10.84 15.21
C ALA A 251 -5.23 -11.53 13.83
N ALA A 252 -6.41 -12.01 13.46
CA ALA A 252 -6.64 -12.73 12.21
C ALA A 252 -7.03 -11.76 11.10
N PHE A 253 -6.38 -11.91 9.94
CA PHE A 253 -6.69 -11.16 8.73
C PHE A 253 -6.92 -12.12 7.56
N GLU A 254 -8.04 -11.96 6.87
CA GLU A 254 -8.26 -12.60 5.57
C GLU A 254 -7.61 -11.73 4.48
N LEU A 255 -6.84 -12.39 3.60
CA LEU A 255 -6.19 -11.71 2.48
C LEU A 255 -7.05 -11.81 1.22
N THR A 256 -7.45 -10.68 0.66
CA THR A 256 -8.29 -10.68 -0.55
C THR A 256 -7.65 -9.86 -1.66
N ARG A 257 -7.50 -10.45 -2.86
CA ARG A 257 -7.00 -9.70 -4.03
C ARG A 257 -8.00 -8.63 -4.47
N PRO A 258 -7.54 -7.44 -4.89
CA PRO A 258 -8.41 -6.42 -5.47
C PRO A 258 -9.12 -6.96 -6.71
N GLY A 259 -10.44 -6.78 -6.79
CA GLY A 259 -11.24 -7.18 -7.95
C GLY A 259 -11.65 -8.67 -8.01
N ALA A 260 -11.24 -9.49 -7.05
CA ALA A 260 -11.92 -10.76 -6.82
C ALA A 260 -13.28 -10.45 -6.19
N SER A 261 -14.37 -10.56 -6.95
CA SER A 261 -15.70 -10.44 -6.36
C SER A 261 -15.86 -11.54 -5.29
N ALA A 262 -16.60 -11.21 -4.23
CA ALA A 262 -17.22 -12.22 -3.39
C ALA A 262 -18.06 -13.17 -4.25
#